data_AF-U4VC33-F1
#
_entry.id   AF-U4VC33-F1
#
_cell.length_a   1.000
_cell.length_b   1.000
_cell.length_c   1.000
_cell.angle_alpha   90.00
_cell.angle_beta   90.00
_cell.angle_gamma   90.00
#
_symmetry.space_group_name_H-M   'P 1'
#
loop_
_entity.id
_entity.type
_entity.pdbx_description
1 polymer ?
#
loop_
_entity_poly.entity_id
_entity_poly.type
_entity_poly.pdbx_seq_one_letter_code
_entity_poly.pdbx_strand_id
1 'polypeptide(L)'
;MVGRKLLQSRLLDVELSIRGILRGYGLKVGEVSRGRFEARIRELIAGHAILSMVIDAMLTARAALWSEFTKLHREMLRIARADKVADG
;
A
#
# COMPACT_ATOMS: atom_id res chain seq x y z
N MET A 1 17.73 7.78 -0.04
CA MET A 1 17.22 7.75 -1.43
C MET A 1 15.79 8.29 -1.51
N VAL A 2 15.54 9.16 -2.50
CA VAL A 2 14.25 9.84 -2.75
C VAL A 2 13.19 8.87 -3.29
N GLY A 3 13.56 7.91 -4.17
CA GLY A 3 12.62 6.98 -4.81
C GLY A 3 11.81 6.11 -3.84
N ARG A 4 12.45 5.52 -2.81
CA ARG A 4 11.73 4.73 -1.79
C ARG A 4 10.75 5.58 -0.98
N LYS A 5 11.11 6.82 -0.64
CA LYS A 5 10.21 7.75 0.08
C LYS A 5 9.03 8.14 -0.81
N LEU A 6 9.26 8.37 -2.11
CA LEU A 6 8.20 8.64 -3.08
C LEU A 6 7.20 7.49 -3.15
N LEU A 7 7.65 6.24 -3.31
CA LEU A 7 6.76 5.07 -3.35
C LEU A 7 5.97 4.90 -2.04
N GLN A 8 6.60 5.16 -0.90
CA GLN A 8 5.92 5.13 0.40
C GLN A 8 4.81 6.18 0.49
N SER A 9 5.07 7.41 0.03
CA SER A 9 4.07 8.48 0.01
C SER A 9 2.90 8.12 -0.91
N ARG A 10 3.17 7.67 -2.14
CA ARG A 10 2.11 7.28 -3.07
C ARG A 10 1.28 6.12 -2.57
N LEU A 11 1.89 5.15 -1.89
CA LEU A 11 1.16 4.08 -1.24
C LEU A 11 0.20 4.60 -0.17
N LEU A 12 0.65 5.55 0.67
CA LEU A 12 -0.18 6.17 1.70
C LEU A 12 -1.32 6.98 1.08
N ASP A 13 -1.04 7.75 0.03
CA ASP A 13 -2.05 8.52 -0.71
C ASP A 13 -3.18 7.59 -1.19
N VAL A 14 -2.84 6.45 -1.80
CA VAL A 14 -3.83 5.46 -2.26
C VAL A 14 -4.65 4.88 -1.10
N GLU A 15 -4.00 4.51 0.01
CA GLU A 15 -4.70 3.99 1.20
C GLU A 15 -5.66 5.02 1.80
N LEU A 16 -5.26 6.29 1.85
CA LEU A 16 -6.09 7.40 2.34
C LEU A 16 -7.27 7.68 1.39
N SER A 17 -7.04 7.68 0.08
CA SER A 17 -8.10 7.85 -0.92
C SER A 17 -9.13 6.73 -0.85
N ILE A 18 -8.70 5.46 -0.72
CA ILE A 18 -9.61 4.32 -0.50
C ILE A 18 -10.48 4.55 0.74
N ARG A 19 -9.86 4.91 1.87
CA ARG A 19 -10.61 5.20 3.12
C ARG A 19 -11.59 6.36 2.96
N GLY A 20 -11.21 7.40 2.20
CA GLY A 20 -12.05 8.54 1.90
C GLY A 20 -13.29 8.16 1.09
N ILE A 21 -13.10 7.37 0.01
CA ILE A 21 -14.20 6.86 -0.82
C ILE A 21 -15.15 6.02 0.04
N LEU A 22 -14.63 5.04 0.79
CA LEU A 22 -15.46 4.17 1.63
C LEU A 22 -16.26 4.95 2.68
N ARG A 23 -15.66 6.01 3.26
CA ARG A 23 -16.37 6.90 4.19
C ARG A 23 -17.56 7.60 3.51
N GLY A 24 -17.43 7.99 2.25
CA GLY A 24 -18.53 8.55 1.45
C GLY A 24 -19.71 7.59 1.26
N TYR A 25 -19.46 6.28 1.35
CA TYR A 25 -20.49 5.23 1.34
C TYR A 25 -20.94 4.81 2.75
N GLY A 26 -20.52 5.50 3.80
CA GLY A 26 -20.81 5.13 5.19
C GLY A 26 -20.01 3.92 5.72
N LEU A 27 -19.09 3.37 4.92
CA LEU A 27 -18.29 2.19 5.26
C LEU A 27 -17.04 2.59 6.04
N LYS A 28 -16.85 1.99 7.22
CA LYS A 28 -15.70 2.28 8.10
C LYS A 28 -14.68 1.15 8.05
N VAL A 29 -13.46 1.48 7.61
CA VAL A 29 -12.33 0.55 7.55
C VAL A 29 -11.86 0.13 8.95
N GLY A 30 -11.84 1.07 9.91
CA GLY A 30 -11.27 0.86 11.23
C GLY A 30 -9.74 0.73 11.23
N GLU A 31 -9.20 0.31 12.36
CA GLU A 31 -7.80 -0.10 12.47
C GLU A 31 -7.58 -1.43 11.78
N VAL A 32 -6.59 -1.50 10.90
CA VAL A 32 -6.23 -2.72 10.19
C VAL A 32 -4.74 -2.72 9.91
N SER A 33 -4.10 -3.86 10.10
CA SER A 33 -2.68 -4.01 9.76
C SER A 33 -2.49 -3.94 8.24
N ARG A 34 -1.31 -3.53 7.80
CA ARG A 34 -0.99 -3.44 6.36
C ARG A 34 -1.26 -4.73 5.59
N GLY A 35 -1.00 -5.89 6.21
CA GLY A 35 -1.22 -7.20 5.61
C GLY A 35 -2.70 -7.61 5.51
N ARG A 36 -3.56 -7.09 6.39
CA ARG A 36 -5.01 -7.34 6.34
C ARG A 36 -5.81 -6.27 5.63
N PHE A 37 -5.16 -5.15 5.25
CA PHE A 37 -5.84 -3.99 4.67
C PHE A 37 -6.69 -4.39 3.46
N GLU A 38 -6.09 -5.06 2.46
CA GLU A 38 -6.80 -5.44 1.24
C GLU A 38 -7.99 -6.36 1.50
N ALA A 39 -7.80 -7.41 2.29
CA ALA A 39 -8.89 -8.34 2.65
C ALA A 39 -10.05 -7.59 3.32
N ARG A 40 -9.74 -6.71 4.28
CA ARG A 40 -10.75 -5.90 4.96
C ARG A 40 -11.48 -4.96 4.01
N ILE A 41 -10.78 -4.36 3.04
CA ILE A 41 -11.42 -3.51 2.04
C ILE A 41 -12.37 -4.34 1.18
N ARG A 42 -11.95 -5.52 0.71
CA ARG A 42 -12.78 -6.43 -0.10
C ARG A 42 -14.05 -6.88 0.63
N GLU A 43 -13.96 -7.15 1.93
CA GLU A 43 -15.13 -7.45 2.77
C GLU A 43 -16.13 -6.29 2.79
N LEU A 44 -15.64 -5.05 2.93
CA LEU A 44 -16.50 -3.86 3.06
C LEU A 44 -17.24 -3.50 1.77
N ILE A 45 -16.62 -3.74 0.61
CA ILE A 45 -17.20 -3.41 -0.70
C ILE A 45 -18.10 -4.52 -1.27
N ALA A 46 -18.10 -5.70 -0.64
CA ALA A 46 -18.89 -6.84 -1.09
C ALA A 46 -20.38 -6.46 -1.24
N GLY A 47 -20.98 -6.82 -2.38
CA GLY A 47 -22.36 -6.47 -2.71
C GLY A 47 -22.54 -5.10 -3.37
N HIS A 48 -21.51 -4.26 -3.47
CA HIS A 48 -21.55 -2.97 -4.17
C HIS A 48 -20.77 -3.05 -5.49
N ALA A 49 -21.45 -3.36 -6.60
CA ALA A 49 -20.78 -3.62 -7.89
C ALA A 49 -19.90 -2.46 -8.39
N ILE A 50 -20.43 -1.23 -8.42
CA ILE A 50 -19.68 -0.05 -8.90
C ILE A 50 -18.52 0.28 -7.96
N LEU A 51 -18.79 0.27 -6.64
CA LEU A 51 -17.76 0.56 -5.65
C LEU A 51 -16.64 -0.49 -5.70
N SER A 52 -16.99 -1.77 -5.87
CA SER A 52 -16.02 -2.86 -5.99
C SER A 52 -15.11 -2.66 -7.18
N MET A 53 -15.67 -2.34 -8.35
CA MET A 53 -14.88 -2.06 -9.57
C MET A 53 -13.83 -0.96 -9.34
N VAL A 54 -14.23 0.16 -8.74
CA VAL A 54 -13.33 1.30 -8.48
C VAL A 54 -12.26 0.92 -7.46
N ILE A 55 -12.67 0.30 -6.35
CA ILE A 55 -11.77 -0.01 -5.24
C ILE A 55 -10.80 -1.13 -5.61
N ASP A 56 -11.20 -2.11 -6.41
CA ASP A 56 -10.33 -3.17 -6.90
C ASP A 56 -9.19 -2.64 -7.78
N ALA A 57 -9.48 -1.65 -8.64
CA ALA A 57 -8.45 -0.97 -9.42
C ALA A 57 -7.44 -0.25 -8.50
N MET A 58 -7.92 0.41 -7.45
CA MET A 58 -7.05 1.09 -6.48
C MET A 58 -6.24 0.10 -5.63
N LEU A 59 -6.81 -1.03 -5.25
CA LEU A 59 -6.10 -2.10 -4.54
C LEU A 59 -4.99 -2.70 -5.42
N THR A 60 -5.23 -2.84 -6.71
CA THR A 60 -4.20 -3.25 -7.68
C THR A 60 -3.03 -2.25 -7.72
N ALA A 61 -3.33 -0.95 -7.82
CA ALA A 61 -2.30 0.09 -7.76
C ALA A 61 -1.53 0.09 -6.43
N ARG A 62 -2.24 -0.08 -5.31
CA ARG A 62 -1.65 -0.22 -3.97
C ARG A 62 -0.68 -1.41 -3.89
N ALA A 63 -1.07 -2.56 -4.42
CA ALA A 63 -0.25 -3.77 -4.42
C ALA A 63 1.03 -3.58 -5.23
N ALA A 64 0.95 -2.95 -6.41
CA ALA A 64 2.12 -2.61 -7.22
C ALA A 64 3.08 -1.66 -6.49
N LEU A 65 2.57 -0.58 -5.90
CA LEU A 65 3.37 0.36 -5.11
C LEU A 65 4.07 -0.31 -3.93
N TRP A 66 3.37 -1.22 -3.24
CA TRP A 66 3.94 -1.97 -2.12
C TRP A 66 5.02 -2.96 -2.55
N SER A 67 4.81 -3.66 -3.67
CA SER A 67 5.82 -4.55 -4.28
C SER A 67 7.11 -3.79 -4.57
N GLU A 68 7.02 -2.69 -5.31
CA GLU A 68 8.20 -1.91 -5.72
C GLU A 68 8.87 -1.22 -4.53
N PHE A 69 8.09 -0.71 -3.57
CA PHE A 69 8.64 -0.18 -2.32
C PHE A 69 9.46 -1.23 -1.57
N THR A 70 8.92 -2.45 -1.44
CA THR A 70 9.57 -3.54 -0.73
C THR A 70 10.85 -3.99 -1.44
N LYS A 71 10.82 -4.09 -2.78
CA LYS A 71 12.01 -4.40 -3.59
C LYS A 71 13.12 -3.37 -3.37
N LEU A 72 12.81 -2.08 -3.52
CA LEU A 72 13.79 -1.01 -3.30
C LEU A 72 14.28 -0.97 -1.85
N HIS A 73 13.40 -1.22 -0.89
CA HIS A 73 13.81 -1.26 0.51
C HIS A 73 14.80 -2.39 0.80
N ARG A 74 14.54 -3.60 0.28
CA ARG A 74 15.45 -4.75 0.41
C ARG A 74 16.79 -4.47 -0.24
N GLU A 75 16.79 -3.89 -1.44
CA GLU A 75 18.04 -3.60 -2.15
C GLU A 75 18.89 -2.55 -1.43
N MET A 76 18.26 -1.50 -0.87
CA MET A 76 18.97 -0.54 -0.02
C MET A 76 19.58 -1.18 1.23
N LEU A 77 18.87 -2.13 1.86
CA LEU A 77 19.42 -2.87 3.00
C LEU A 77 20.60 -3.76 2.59
N ARG A 78 20.56 -4.36 1.40
CA ARG A 78 21.65 -5.17 0.86
C ARG A 78 22.90 -4.33 0.64
N ILE A 79 22.76 -3.18 -0.02
CA ILE A 79 23.87 -2.23 -0.27
C ILE A 79 24.46 -1.75 1.06
N ALA A 80 23.62 -1.26 1.99
CA ALA A 80 24.10 -0.76 3.28
C ALA A 80 24.80 -1.83 4.13
N ARG A 81 24.47 -3.12 3.95
CA ARG A 81 25.17 -4.23 4.60
C ARG A 81 26.50 -4.55 3.91
N ALA A 82 26.57 -4.46 2.59
CA ALA A 82 27.81 -4.66 1.84
C ALA A 82 28.85 -3.57 2.14
N ASP A 83 28.42 -2.31 2.24
CA ASP A 83 29.31 -1.19 2.59
C ASP A 83 29.93 -1.37 3.98
N LYS A 84 29.20 -1.96 4.94
CA LYS A 84 29.73 -2.25 6.29
C LYS A 84 30.76 -3.38 6.34
N VAL A 85 30.87 -4.21 5.30
CA VAL A 85 31.83 -5.32 5.24
C VAL A 85 33.15 -4.90 4.60
N ALA A 86 33.17 -3.80 3.83
CA ALA A 86 34.37 -3.30 3.16
C ALA A 86 35.28 -2.42 4.04
N ASP A 87 34.81 -2.02 5.24
CA ASP A 87 35.53 -1.20 6.23
C ASP A 87 36.04 -2.03 7.44
N GLY A 88 36.09 -3.36 7.33
CA GLY A 88 36.48 -4.29 8.40
C GLY A 88 37.75 -5.07 8.11
#